data_AF-A0A7Y3LLA1-F1
#
_entry.id   AF-A0A7Y3LLA1-F1
#
_cell.length_a   1.000
_cell.length_b   1.000
_cell.length_c   1.000
_cell.angle_alpha   90.00
_cell.angle_beta   90.00
_cell.angle_gamma   90.00
#
_symmetry.space_group_name_H-M   'P 1'
#
loop_
_entity.id
_entity.type
_entity.pdbx_description
1 polymer ?
#
loop_
_entity_poly.entity_id
_entity_poly.type
_entity_poly.pdbx_seq_one_letter_code
_entity_poly.pdbx_strand_id
1 'polypeptide(L)'
;MTGIDVKIPDEPLDLKDTLRAKLIQSNPSEVSVSFVIGDSRITETISAFLWPLWKQQLEAEKLSEDEFKKLCRGYEREWWLWIYVDRRYIPCVEGFIGRVSRYLKFIK
;
A
#
# COMPACT_ATOMS: atom_id res chain seq x y z
N MET A 1 19.44 13.48 -3.54
CA MET A 1 18.18 12.71 -3.55
C MET A 1 17.37 13.08 -2.31
N THR A 2 16.30 13.86 -2.44
CA THR A 2 15.35 14.07 -1.34
C THR A 2 14.21 13.06 -1.51
N GLY A 3 14.25 11.99 -0.73
CA GLY A 3 13.24 10.94 -0.68
C GLY A 3 13.31 10.28 0.69
N ILE A 4 12.27 9.56 1.08
CA ILE A 4 12.28 8.84 2.34
C ILE A 4 13.23 7.63 2.25
N ASP A 5 14.14 7.50 3.23
CA ASP A 5 15.08 6.38 3.31
C ASP A 5 14.46 5.23 4.13
N VAL A 6 13.66 4.40 3.47
CA VAL A 6 13.03 3.21 4.06
C VAL A 6 13.44 1.97 3.31
N LYS A 7 13.58 0.86 4.04
CA LYS A 7 13.83 -0.45 3.44
C LYS A 7 12.53 -1.01 2.87
N ILE A 8 12.63 -1.62 1.70
CA ILE A 8 11.58 -2.48 1.16
C ILE A 8 11.55 -3.74 2.03
N PRO A 9 10.43 -4.02 2.72
CA PRO A 9 10.34 -5.24 3.53
C PRO A 9 10.24 -6.47 2.62
N ASP A 10 10.34 -7.67 3.20
CA ASP A 10 10.07 -8.90 2.45
C ASP A 10 8.60 -8.96 2.01
N GLU A 11 8.34 -9.66 0.90
CA GLU A 11 6.97 -9.82 0.41
C GLU A 11 6.13 -10.57 1.45
N PRO A 12 5.03 -9.97 1.96
CA PRO A 12 4.20 -10.62 2.97
C PRO A 12 3.24 -11.60 2.29
N LEU A 13 3.76 -12.76 1.88
CA LEU A 13 3.02 -13.78 1.12
C LEU A 13 1.75 -14.25 1.87
N ASP A 14 1.85 -14.49 3.19
CA ASP A 14 0.69 -14.90 4.01
C ASP A 14 -0.43 -13.85 4.00
N LEU A 15 -0.07 -12.57 4.04
CA LEU A 15 -1.01 -11.45 3.96
C LEU A 15 -1.63 -11.37 2.57
N LYS A 16 -0.82 -11.53 1.51
CA LYS A 16 -1.27 -11.57 0.12
C LYS A 16 -2.29 -12.70 -0.10
N ASP A 17 -2.00 -13.90 0.40
CA ASP A 17 -2.87 -15.06 0.28
C ASP A 17 -4.15 -14.90 1.10
N THR A 18 -4.06 -14.31 2.29
CA THR A 18 -5.24 -13.98 3.10
C THR A 18 -6.16 -13.00 2.39
N LEU A 19 -5.61 -11.95 1.77
CA LEU A 19 -6.38 -10.97 1.01
C LEU A 19 -7.02 -11.62 -0.23
N ARG A 20 -6.27 -12.45 -0.97
CA ARG A 20 -6.79 -13.25 -2.09
C ARG A 20 -7.96 -14.14 -1.65
N ALA A 21 -7.79 -14.91 -0.58
CA ALA A 21 -8.81 -15.85 -0.11
C ALA A 21 -10.12 -15.14 0.29
N LYS A 22 -10.02 -14.03 1.03
CA LYS A 22 -11.19 -13.23 1.44
C LYS A 22 -11.97 -12.67 0.26
N LEU A 23 -11.27 -12.31 -0.81
CA LEU A 23 -11.88 -11.71 -1.99
C LEU A 23 -12.31 -12.76 -3.04
N ILE A 24 -11.72 -13.96 -3.06
CA ILE A 24 -12.23 -15.11 -3.84
C ILE A 24 -13.56 -15.62 -3.26
N GLN A 25 -13.77 -15.48 -1.95
CA GLN A 25 -15.06 -15.75 -1.32
C GLN A 25 -16.13 -14.72 -1.69
N SER A 26 -15.74 -13.57 -2.27
CA SER A 26 -16.67 -12.58 -2.83
C SER A 26 -17.10 -12.98 -4.25
N ASN A 27 -18.31 -12.58 -4.64
CA ASN A 27 -18.78 -12.83 -6.00
C ASN A 27 -17.95 -12.05 -7.04
N PRO A 28 -17.78 -12.52 -8.29
CA PRO A 28 -16.98 -11.84 -9.32
C PRO A 28 -17.37 -10.37 -9.58
N SER A 29 -18.66 -10.05 -9.42
CA SER A 29 -19.18 -8.69 -9.48
C SER A 29 -18.65 -7.81 -8.35
N GLU A 30 -18.57 -8.33 -7.12
CA GLU A 30 -18.02 -7.62 -5.96
C GLU A 30 -16.52 -7.36 -6.11
N VAL A 31 -15.77 -8.32 -6.66
CA VAL A 31 -14.34 -8.15 -6.98
C VAL A 31 -14.12 -7.09 -8.06
N SER A 32 -14.98 -7.06 -9.08
CA SER A 32 -14.90 -6.07 -10.15
C SER A 32 -15.27 -4.67 -9.64
N VAL A 33 -16.27 -4.57 -8.77
CA VAL A 33 -16.64 -3.32 -8.12
C VAL A 33 -15.52 -2.83 -7.21
N SER A 34 -14.92 -3.69 -6.38
CA SER A 34 -13.84 -3.32 -5.46
C SER A 34 -12.58 -2.82 -6.19
N PHE A 35 -12.28 -3.37 -7.38
CA PHE A 35 -11.24 -2.83 -8.25
C PHE A 35 -11.51 -1.39 -8.71
N VAL A 36 -12.78 -1.05 -8.98
CA VAL A 36 -13.19 0.26 -9.50
C VAL A 36 -13.34 1.30 -8.40
N ILE A 37 -13.97 0.95 -7.28
CA ILE A 37 -14.30 1.89 -6.20
C ILE A 37 -13.29 1.91 -5.05
N GLY A 38 -12.35 0.96 -5.04
CA GLY A 38 -11.44 0.72 -3.93
C GLY A 38 -12.01 -0.24 -2.89
N ASP A 39 -11.12 -0.89 -2.15
CA ASP A 39 -11.43 -1.83 -1.08
C ASP A 39 -10.70 -1.40 0.19
N SER A 40 -11.42 -0.72 1.09
CA SER A 40 -10.82 -0.20 2.32
C SER A 40 -10.05 -1.26 3.11
N ARG A 41 -10.41 -2.54 2.99
CA ARG A 41 -9.72 -3.66 3.65
C ARG A 41 -8.31 -3.87 3.10
N ILE A 42 -8.09 -3.71 1.79
CA ILE A 42 -6.74 -3.76 1.18
C ILE A 42 -5.92 -2.62 1.75
N THR A 43 -6.45 -1.40 1.69
CA THR A 43 -5.75 -0.20 2.17
C THR A 43 -5.41 -0.29 3.66
N GLU A 44 -6.37 -0.70 4.49
CA GLU A 44 -6.18 -0.89 5.94
C GLU A 44 -5.13 -1.96 6.22
N THR A 45 -5.20 -3.10 5.54
CA THR A 45 -4.24 -4.20 5.73
C THR A 45 -2.82 -3.78 5.32
N ILE A 46 -2.67 -3.10 4.18
CA ILE A 46 -1.36 -2.66 3.69
C ILE A 46 -0.78 -1.54 4.56
N SER A 47 -1.60 -0.57 4.96
CA SER A 47 -1.15 0.49 5.87
C SER A 47 -0.75 -0.07 7.23
N ALA A 48 -1.51 -1.01 7.80
CA ALA A 48 -1.18 -1.68 9.04
C ALA A 48 0.11 -2.51 8.95
N PHE A 49 0.42 -3.09 7.79
CA PHE A 49 1.66 -3.82 7.55
C PHE A 49 2.88 -2.90 7.38
N LEU A 50 2.78 -1.87 6.53
CA LEU A 50 3.93 -1.01 6.18
C LEU A 50 4.21 0.05 7.24
N TRP A 51 3.18 0.57 7.91
CA TRP A 51 3.34 1.68 8.86
C TRP A 51 4.34 1.35 9.98
N PRO A 52 4.22 0.25 10.74
CA PRO A 52 5.16 -0.06 11.82
C PRO A 52 6.62 -0.17 11.34
N LEU A 53 6.82 -0.61 10.10
CA LEU A 53 8.14 -0.81 9.50
C LEU A 53 8.81 0.49 9.10
N TRP A 54 8.03 1.50 8.74
CA TRP A 54 8.52 2.78 8.22
C TRP A 54 8.25 3.97 9.14
N LYS A 55 7.50 3.76 10.22
CA LYS A 55 7.00 4.79 11.14
C LYS A 55 8.11 5.74 11.58
N GLN A 56 9.25 5.22 12.01
CA GLN A 56 10.34 6.04 12.53
C GLN A 56 10.82 7.08 11.51
N GLN A 57 10.99 6.68 10.25
CA GLN A 57 11.44 7.56 9.17
C GLN A 57 10.32 8.49 8.67
N LEU A 58 9.08 8.00 8.63
CA LEU A 58 7.92 8.81 8.24
C LEU A 58 7.63 9.92 9.27
N GLU A 59 7.67 9.60 10.56
CA GLU A 59 7.46 10.57 11.64
C GLU A 59 8.59 11.59 11.75
N ALA A 60 9.84 11.20 11.49
CA ALA A 60 10.96 12.14 11.39
C ALA A 60 10.73 13.19 10.29
N GLU A 61 9.98 12.83 9.26
CA GLU A 61 9.56 13.71 8.17
C GLU A 61 8.18 14.36 8.39
N LYS A 62 7.67 14.32 9.62
CA LYS A 62 6.39 14.88 10.07
C LYS A 62 5.15 14.32 9.35
N LEU A 63 5.26 13.12 8.77
CA LEU A 63 4.13 12.45 8.14
C LEU A 63 3.37 11.62 9.17
N SER A 64 2.08 11.91 9.34
CA SER A 64 1.20 11.20 10.27
C SER A 64 0.68 9.87 9.72
N GLU A 65 0.27 8.96 10.60
CA GLU A 65 -0.34 7.68 10.19
C GLU A 65 -1.59 7.89 9.31
N ASP A 66 -2.39 8.92 9.60
CA ASP A 66 -3.59 9.23 8.82
C ASP A 66 -3.25 9.72 7.42
N GLU A 67 -2.20 10.51 7.25
CA GLU A 67 -1.69 10.90 5.93
C GLU A 67 -1.12 9.69 5.19
N PHE A 68 -0.40 8.81 5.89
CA PHE A 68 0.09 7.56 5.32
C PHE A 68 -1.04 6.66 4.81
N LYS A 69 -2.13 6.52 5.58
CA LYS A 69 -3.34 5.80 5.18
C LYS A 69 -3.99 6.41 3.95
N LYS A 70 -4.07 7.75 3.86
CA LYS A 70 -4.55 8.45 2.67
C LYS A 70 -3.67 8.18 1.45
N LEU A 71 -2.34 8.12 1.63
CA LEU A 71 -1.42 7.77 0.55
C LEU A 71 -1.60 6.33 0.10
N CYS A 72 -1.78 5.38 1.03
CA CYS A 72 -2.09 3.98 0.72
C CYS A 72 -3.39 3.88 -0.09
N ARG A 73 -4.44 4.57 0.34
CA ARG A 73 -5.73 4.61 -0.36
C ARG A 73 -5.59 5.14 -1.78
N GLY A 74 -4.82 6.22 -1.96
CA GLY A 74 -4.53 6.77 -3.28
C GLY A 74 -3.63 5.90 -4.17
N TYR A 75 -3.07 4.81 -3.64
CA TYR A 75 -2.22 3.84 -4.34
C TYR A 75 -2.86 2.44 -4.43
N GLU A 76 -4.12 2.33 -4.02
CA GLU A 76 -4.87 1.08 -3.89
C GLU A 76 -4.91 0.22 -5.15
N ARG A 77 -5.06 0.84 -6.32
CA ARG A 77 -5.05 0.13 -7.60
C ARG A 77 -3.77 -0.68 -7.80
N GLU A 78 -2.64 -0.14 -7.40
CA GLU A 78 -1.34 -0.79 -7.55
C GLU A 78 -1.18 -1.95 -6.57
N TRP A 79 -1.69 -1.79 -5.34
CA TRP A 79 -1.80 -2.89 -4.37
C TRP A 79 -2.70 -4.01 -4.88
N TRP A 80 -3.82 -3.65 -5.51
CA TRP A 80 -4.71 -4.63 -6.12
C TRP A 80 -4.01 -5.42 -7.23
N LEU A 81 -3.23 -4.75 -8.10
CA LEU A 81 -2.46 -5.44 -9.15
C LEU A 81 -1.40 -6.39 -8.59
N TRP A 82 -0.76 -6.03 -7.48
CA TRP A 82 0.16 -6.94 -6.78
C TRP A 82 -0.59 -8.15 -6.19
N ILE A 83 -1.76 -7.91 -5.60
CA ILE A 83 -2.58 -8.99 -5.03
C ILE A 83 -3.15 -9.88 -6.14
N TYR A 84 -3.67 -9.35 -7.26
CA TYR A 84 -4.47 -10.15 -8.20
C TYR A 84 -3.83 -10.51 -9.52
N VAL A 85 -2.94 -9.66 -10.04
CA VAL A 85 -2.46 -9.74 -11.42
C VAL A 85 -0.98 -10.13 -11.46
N ASP A 86 -0.50 -10.79 -10.40
CA ASP A 86 0.90 -11.21 -10.21
C ASP A 86 1.94 -10.13 -10.50
N ARG A 87 1.58 -8.87 -10.24
CA ARG A 87 2.57 -7.79 -10.29
C ARG A 87 3.65 -8.07 -9.25
N ARG A 88 4.92 -7.91 -9.63
CA ARG A 88 6.05 -8.11 -8.73
C ARG A 88 5.98 -7.13 -7.55
N TYR A 89 6.23 -7.66 -6.36
CA TYR A 89 6.14 -6.91 -5.10
C TYR A 89 7.12 -5.74 -5.02
N ILE A 90 8.41 -5.99 -5.26
CA ILE A 90 9.47 -4.97 -5.15
C ILE A 90 9.15 -3.71 -5.98
N PRO A 91 8.87 -3.80 -7.29
CA PRO A 91 8.48 -2.62 -8.08
C PRO A 91 7.21 -1.92 -7.59
N CYS A 92 6.27 -2.65 -6.99
CA CYS A 92 5.06 -2.07 -6.40
C CYS A 92 5.40 -1.21 -5.17
N VAL A 93 6.24 -1.73 -4.28
CA VAL A 93 6.68 -1.01 -3.08
C VAL A 93 7.58 0.18 -3.45
N GLU A 94 8.49 0.04 -4.42
CA GLU A 94 9.31 1.14 -4.94
C GLU A 94 8.46 2.29 -5.48
N GLY A 95 7.41 1.95 -6.24
CA GLY A 95 6.44 2.92 -6.74
C GLY A 95 5.73 3.66 -5.62
N PHE A 96 5.38 2.97 -4.53
CA PHE A 96 4.78 3.57 -3.35
C PHE A 96 5.77 4.48 -2.58
N ILE A 97 7.01 4.03 -2.37
CA ILE A 97 8.08 4.86 -1.78
C ILE A 97 8.27 6.16 -2.58
N GLY A 98 8.25 6.07 -3.91
CA GLY A 98 8.30 7.23 -4.79
C GLY A 98 7.11 8.18 -4.61
N ARG A 99 5.91 7.64 -4.40
CA ARG A 99 4.70 8.43 -4.11
C ARG A 99 4.82 9.16 -2.77
N VAL A 100 5.22 8.45 -1.72
CA VAL A 100 5.46 9.04 -0.39
C VAL A 100 6.52 10.13 -0.48
N SER A 101 7.64 9.86 -1.15
CA SER A 101 8.72 10.83 -1.35
C SER A 101 8.26 12.10 -2.07
N ARG A 102 7.39 11.99 -3.08
CA ARG A 102 6.82 13.16 -3.76
C ARG A 102 5.90 13.94 -2.83
N TYR A 103 5.05 13.25 -2.07
CA TYR A 103 4.17 13.91 -1.09
C TYR A 103 4.97 14.69 -0.03
N LEU A 104 6.02 14.08 0.51
CA LEU A 104 6.92 14.73 1.48
C LEU A 104 7.58 16.01 0.93
N LYS A 105 7.83 16.09 -0.38
CA LYS A 105 8.35 17.32 -1.01
C LYS A 105 7.31 18.44 -1.11
N PHE A 106 6.02 18.12 -1.11
CA PHE A 106 4.95 19.12 -1.22
C PHE A 106 4.56 19.71 0.13
N ILE A 107 4.79 18.98 1.23
CA ILE A 107 4.46 19.43 2.59
C ILE A 107 5.63 20.10 3.32
N LYS A 108 6.83 20.06 2.73
CA LYS A 108 8.04 20.76 3.18
C LYS A 108 8.16 22.11 2.49
#